data_AF-A0AAF0RS33-F1
#
_entry.id   AF-A0AAF0RS33-F1
#
_cell.length_a   1.000
_cell.length_b   1.000
_cell.length_c   1.000
_cell.angle_alpha   90.00
_cell.angle_beta   90.00
_cell.angle_gamma   90.00
#
_symmetry.space_group_name_H-M   'P 1'
#
loop_
_entity.id
_entity.type
_entity.pdbx_description
1 polymer ?
#
loop_
_entity_poly.entity_id
_entity_poly.type
_entity_poly.pdbx_seq_one_letter_code
_entity_poly.pdbx_strand_id
1 'polypeptide(L)'
;MATRLKDASVLWAQGGLGNQLFQLNAGLTLSDTPANLLVSTSSYGRDRLRQFELVALLSASAMTTPTEDFRLGQPYNWRGRQRSKSRDRSMVNIFSDSETHPSAFRRGTFNIGFFQDEASLALPTNATTALVAEYRRKTSIAMSAEGRPVLHVRRGDYTSSPAAQRTFGMLSRLYYEAACSRLGIRIDECVIYTDDPAAVQREFDVPRSEIVGPEDIESPLDTLVAMSRASALVIPNSTFSWWAAELASGVPVAAPSTWFFDRPGNLRRAGWVAVPNA
;
A
#
# COMPACT_ATOMS: atom_id res chain seq x y z
N MET A 1 24.35 -17.12 -2.39
CA MET A 1 25.49 -16.22 -2.09
C MET A 1 24.89 -15.03 -1.37
N ALA A 2 25.31 -14.69 -0.15
CA ALA A 2 24.74 -13.57 0.60
C ALA A 2 25.10 -12.24 -0.07
N THR A 3 24.11 -11.39 -0.35
CA THR A 3 24.33 -10.06 -0.94
C THR A 3 24.93 -9.13 0.12
N ARG A 4 26.06 -8.47 -0.19
CA ARG A 4 26.65 -7.49 0.74
C ARG A 4 25.83 -6.19 0.69
N LEU A 5 25.59 -5.57 1.84
CA LEU A 5 24.77 -4.35 1.95
C LEU A 5 25.25 -3.18 1.08
N LYS A 6 26.57 -3.00 0.98
CA LYS A 6 27.17 -1.97 0.12
C LYS A 6 26.88 -2.16 -1.37
N ASP A 7 26.53 -3.38 -1.78
CA ASP A 7 26.24 -3.77 -3.16
C ASP A 7 24.73 -3.84 -3.42
N ALA A 8 23.90 -3.54 -2.41
CA ALA A 8 22.45 -3.59 -2.43
C ALA A 8 21.80 -2.21 -2.19
N SER A 9 20.55 -2.07 -2.63
CA SER A 9 19.67 -0.98 -2.20
C SER A 9 18.66 -1.56 -1.22
N VAL A 10 18.45 -0.90 -0.09
CA VAL A 10 17.55 -1.40 0.96
C VAL A 10 16.31 -0.53 1.02
N LEU A 11 15.14 -1.17 0.99
CA LEU A 11 13.84 -0.54 1.20
C LEU A 11 13.35 -0.85 2.61
N TRP A 12 13.00 0.19 3.38
CA TRP A 12 12.32 0.04 4.66
C TRP A 12 10.81 -0.09 4.45
N ALA A 13 10.30 -1.33 4.47
CA ALA A 13 8.86 -1.55 4.34
C ALA A 13 8.13 -1.10 5.59
N GLN A 14 7.01 -0.39 5.45
CA GLN A 14 6.17 0.06 6.58
C GLN A 14 4.72 0.33 6.14
N GLY A 15 3.80 0.29 7.11
CA GLY A 15 2.37 0.47 6.87
C GLY A 15 1.69 -0.78 6.32
N GLY A 16 0.44 -0.65 5.86
CA GLY A 16 -0.32 -1.76 5.27
C GLY A 16 0.06 -2.07 3.81
N LEU A 17 -0.53 -3.12 3.24
CA LEU A 17 -0.21 -3.61 1.88
C LEU A 17 -0.16 -2.51 0.81
N GLY A 18 -1.14 -1.59 0.78
CA GLY A 18 -1.14 -0.50 -0.21
C GLY A 18 0.10 0.40 -0.14
N ASN A 19 0.58 0.70 1.06
CA ASN A 19 1.83 1.45 1.25
C ASN A 19 3.03 0.62 0.83
N GLN A 20 3.07 -0.66 1.24
CA GLN A 20 4.14 -1.58 0.89
C GLN A 20 4.27 -1.75 -0.63
N LEU A 21 3.17 -1.73 -1.39
CA LEU A 21 3.20 -1.79 -2.85
C LEU A 21 3.74 -0.52 -3.50
N PHE A 22 3.43 0.67 -2.99
CA PHE A 22 4.07 1.91 -3.45
C PHE A 22 5.58 1.89 -3.21
N GLN A 23 5.98 1.45 -2.02
CA GLN A 23 7.38 1.29 -1.63
C GLN A 23 8.11 0.28 -2.54
N LEU A 24 7.49 -0.87 -2.79
CA LEU A 24 8.02 -1.88 -3.70
C LEU A 24 8.13 -1.33 -5.12
N ASN A 25 7.13 -0.61 -5.62
CA ASN A 25 7.13 -0.03 -6.95
C ASN A 25 8.29 0.96 -7.13
N ALA A 26 8.47 1.89 -6.19
CA ALA A 26 9.59 2.80 -6.19
C ALA A 26 10.93 2.04 -6.20
N GLY A 27 11.07 1.01 -5.36
CA GLY A 27 12.28 0.19 -5.32
C GLY A 27 12.55 -0.58 -6.61
N LEU A 28 11.54 -1.18 -7.23
CA LEU A 28 11.69 -1.93 -8.48
C LEU A 28 12.00 -1.03 -9.68
N THR A 29 11.44 0.18 -9.72
CA THR A 29 11.60 1.11 -10.83
C THR A 29 12.89 1.92 -10.73
N LEU A 30 13.23 2.41 -9.54
CA LEU A 30 14.35 3.35 -9.35
C LEU A 30 15.68 2.66 -9.03
N SER A 31 15.66 1.39 -8.62
CA SER A 31 16.90 0.69 -8.31
C SER A 31 17.75 0.49 -9.56
N ASP A 32 19.00 0.97 -9.53
CA ASP A 32 19.99 0.75 -10.59
C ASP A 32 20.23 -0.76 -10.84
N THR A 33 19.99 -1.60 -9.83
CA THR A 33 20.01 -3.06 -9.93
C THR A 33 18.85 -3.68 -9.14
N PRO A 34 17.66 -3.85 -9.76
CA PRO A 34 16.48 -4.37 -9.08
C PRO A 34 16.68 -5.77 -8.48
N ALA A 35 17.51 -6.60 -9.09
CA ALA A 35 17.89 -7.92 -8.58
C ALA A 35 18.61 -7.89 -7.20
N ASN A 36 19.14 -6.72 -6.81
CA ASN A 36 19.81 -6.49 -5.53
C ASN A 36 18.97 -5.62 -4.58
N LEU A 37 17.68 -5.40 -4.87
CA LEU A 37 16.78 -4.74 -3.94
C LEU A 37 16.52 -5.67 -2.75
N LEU A 38 16.79 -5.17 -1.56
CA LEU A 38 16.50 -5.85 -0.30
C LEU A 38 15.34 -5.15 0.39
N VAL A 39 14.38 -5.92 0.92
CA VAL A 39 13.25 -5.37 1.66
C VAL A 39 13.40 -5.69 3.15
N SER A 40 13.55 -4.64 3.96
CA SER A 40 13.64 -4.74 5.42
C SER A 40 12.25 -4.81 6.04
N THR A 41 12.05 -5.80 6.91
CA THR A 41 10.81 -6.01 7.68
C THR A 41 10.91 -5.51 9.12
N SER A 42 12.00 -4.84 9.48
CA SER A 42 12.31 -4.47 10.86
C SER A 42 11.29 -3.53 11.52
N SER A 43 10.53 -2.76 10.73
CA SER A 43 9.43 -1.92 11.24
C SER A 43 8.34 -2.73 11.94
N TYR A 44 8.05 -3.94 11.46
CA TYR A 44 6.97 -4.80 11.95
C TYR A 44 7.33 -5.57 13.22
N GLY A 45 8.59 -5.53 13.67
CA GLY A 45 8.96 -6.08 14.98
C GLY A 45 8.36 -5.30 16.16
N ARG A 46 7.92 -4.05 15.93
CA ARG A 46 7.31 -3.18 16.94
C ARG A 46 5.91 -2.68 16.58
N ASP A 47 5.53 -2.76 15.30
CA ASP A 47 4.18 -2.43 14.85
C ASP A 47 3.21 -3.55 15.26
N ARG A 48 2.13 -3.18 15.97
CA ARG A 48 1.08 -4.11 16.42
C ARG A 48 -0.16 -4.06 15.55
N LEU A 49 -0.27 -3.08 14.65
CA LEU A 49 -1.45 -2.82 13.84
C LEU A 49 -1.30 -3.35 12.42
N ARG A 50 -0.06 -3.46 11.92
CA ARG A 50 0.24 -3.88 10.55
C ARG A 50 1.25 -5.02 10.55
N GLN A 51 1.20 -5.83 9.51
CA GLN A 51 2.15 -6.91 9.24
C GLN A 51 2.81 -6.72 7.88
N PHE A 52 3.87 -7.46 7.62
CA PHE A 52 4.52 -7.48 6.32
C PHE A 52 3.77 -8.39 5.35
N GLU A 53 3.22 -7.83 4.28
CA GLU A 53 2.26 -8.48 3.38
C GLU A 53 2.88 -8.89 2.03
N LEU A 54 4.09 -8.42 1.72
CA LEU A 54 4.76 -8.70 0.44
C LEU A 54 5.42 -10.07 0.37
N VAL A 55 5.38 -10.88 1.44
CA VAL A 55 6.06 -12.19 1.51
C VAL A 55 5.68 -13.08 0.32
N ALA A 56 4.40 -13.09 -0.05
CA ALA A 56 3.91 -13.92 -1.14
C ALA A 56 4.29 -13.41 -2.55
N LEU A 57 4.74 -12.15 -2.66
CA LEU A 57 5.15 -11.52 -3.92
C LEU A 57 6.67 -11.56 -4.14
N LEU A 58 7.46 -11.68 -3.07
CA LEU A 58 8.91 -11.61 -3.13
C LEU A 58 9.53 -13.00 -3.10
N SER A 59 10.63 -13.19 -3.85
CA SER A 59 11.45 -14.39 -3.68
C SER A 59 12.10 -14.40 -2.30
N ALA A 60 12.34 -15.60 -1.74
CA ALA A 60 13.05 -15.73 -0.47
C ALA A 60 14.43 -15.03 -0.46
N SER A 61 15.06 -14.88 -1.63
CA SER A 61 16.34 -14.18 -1.80
C SER A 61 16.24 -12.65 -1.76
N ALA A 62 15.07 -12.06 -1.98
CA ALA A 62 14.83 -10.62 -1.94
C ALA A 62 14.45 -10.11 -0.52
N MET A 63 14.13 -11.03 0.40
CA MET A 63 13.76 -10.73 1.78
C MET A 63 14.96 -10.89 2.71
N THR A 64 15.28 -9.87 3.50
CA THR A 64 16.29 -9.97 4.57
C THR A 64 15.63 -10.31 5.90
N THR A 65 16.21 -11.24 6.66
CA THR A 65 15.70 -11.67 7.98
C THR A 65 15.99 -10.59 9.05
N PRO A 66 15.09 -10.35 10.03
CA PRO A 66 15.27 -9.34 11.09
C PRO A 66 16.51 -9.50 11.98
N THR A 67 17.21 -10.63 11.90
CA THR A 67 18.38 -10.95 12.74
C THR A 67 19.71 -10.45 12.17
N GLU A 68 19.74 -9.94 10.94
CA GLU A 68 20.85 -9.10 10.49
C GLU A 68 20.51 -7.65 10.81
N ASP A 69 20.76 -7.29 12.08
CA ASP A 69 20.68 -5.95 12.68
C ASP A 69 21.19 -4.86 11.71
N PHE A 70 20.30 -4.27 10.92
CA PHE A 70 20.58 -2.96 10.33
C PHE A 70 20.55 -1.92 11.45
N ARG A 71 21.70 -1.72 12.09
CA ARG A 71 21.93 -0.61 13.02
C ARG A 71 22.81 0.42 12.34
N LEU A 72 22.21 1.57 12.06
CA LEU A 72 22.95 2.78 11.75
C LEU A 72 23.89 3.12 12.92
N GLY A 73 25.20 3.04 12.67
CA GLY A 73 26.24 3.72 13.44
C GLY A 73 26.80 3.07 14.73
N GLN A 74 26.18 2.04 15.33
CA GLN A 74 26.61 1.23 16.53
C GLN A 74 27.03 1.96 17.85
N PRO A 75 26.92 1.35 19.05
CA PRO A 75 25.86 0.56 19.68
C PRO A 75 25.26 1.27 20.92
N TYR A 76 23.98 1.05 21.28
CA TYR A 76 23.49 1.48 22.62
C TYR A 76 23.50 0.30 23.60
N ASN A 77 24.63 0.16 24.31
CA ASN A 77 24.72 -0.65 25.52
C ASN A 77 24.27 0.23 26.70
N TRP A 78 23.03 0.07 27.17
CA TRP A 78 22.55 0.82 28.35
C TRP A 78 23.27 0.40 29.65
N ARG A 79 24.00 -0.71 29.60
CA ARG A 79 24.89 -1.19 30.66
C ARG A 79 26.29 -1.39 30.09
N GLY A 80 27.18 -0.44 30.32
CA GLY A 80 28.62 -0.67 30.15
C GLY A 80 29.26 0.19 29.08
N ARG A 81 30.11 1.12 29.56
CA ARG A 81 31.10 1.87 28.80
C ARG A 81 32.00 0.92 27.97
N GLN A 82 31.85 0.91 26.65
CA GLN A 82 32.95 0.63 25.72
C GLN A 82 32.65 1.38 24.40
N ARG A 83 33.45 2.40 24.09
CA ARG A 83 33.46 3.04 22.76
C ARG A 83 34.06 2.04 21.78
N SER A 84 33.23 1.45 20.92
CA SER A 84 33.71 0.61 19.82
C SER A 84 34.52 1.45 18.82
N LYS A 85 35.73 0.99 18.48
CA LYS A 85 36.65 1.56 17.48
C LYS A 85 36.47 0.94 16.08
N SER A 86 35.31 0.39 15.73
CA SER A 86 35.02 -0.03 14.35
C SER A 86 34.07 0.95 13.67
N ARG A 87 34.60 1.73 12.71
CA ARG A 87 33.79 2.43 11.71
C ARG A 87 33.25 1.39 10.73
N ASP A 88 32.12 0.77 11.05
CA ASP A 88 31.35 -0.01 10.08
C ASP A 88 30.78 0.94 9.02
N ARG A 89 31.13 0.67 7.75
CA ARG A 89 30.90 1.54 6.57
C ARG A 89 29.95 0.88 5.55
N SER A 90 29.18 -0.13 5.97
CA SER A 90 28.43 -1.01 5.07
C SER A 90 27.25 -0.35 4.34
N MET A 91 26.71 0.77 4.85
CA MET A 91 25.83 1.67 4.11
C MET A 91 26.34 3.09 4.22
N VAL A 92 26.37 3.81 3.11
CA VAL A 92 26.98 5.14 3.04
C VAL A 92 25.92 6.24 3.18
N ASN A 93 24.67 5.95 2.79
CA ASN A 93 23.60 6.95 2.74
C ASN A 93 22.27 6.41 3.29
N ILE A 94 21.53 7.26 4.02
CA ILE A 94 20.11 7.08 4.31
C ILE A 94 19.37 8.10 3.45
N PHE A 95 18.40 7.64 2.68
CA PHE A 95 17.42 8.47 2.01
C PHE A 95 16.12 8.38 2.79
N SER A 96 15.71 9.48 3.42
CA SER A 96 14.44 9.58 4.15
C SER A 96 13.75 10.84 3.67
N ASP A 97 12.76 10.69 2.80
CA ASP A 97 12.05 11.83 2.23
C ASP A 97 10.55 11.56 2.14
N SER A 98 9.76 12.62 2.18
CA SER A 98 8.33 12.60 1.90
C SER A 98 8.04 12.41 0.40
N GLU A 99 9.02 12.68 -0.45
CA GLU A 99 8.90 12.68 -1.91
C GLU A 99 9.85 11.67 -2.58
N THR A 100 9.49 11.24 -3.78
CA THR A 100 10.22 10.27 -4.58
C THR A 100 11.28 10.97 -5.42
N HIS A 101 12.53 10.57 -5.21
CA HIS A 101 13.66 11.15 -5.90
C HIS A 101 14.39 10.11 -6.79
N PRO A 102 14.76 10.44 -8.05
CA PRO A 102 15.48 9.52 -8.93
C PRO A 102 16.86 9.08 -8.43
N SER A 103 17.44 9.79 -7.45
CA SER A 103 18.69 9.38 -6.79
C SER A 103 18.47 8.44 -5.60
N ALA A 104 17.22 8.19 -5.20
CA ALA A 104 16.89 7.16 -4.24
C ALA A 104 17.17 5.78 -4.87
N PHE A 105 17.36 4.76 -4.04
CA PHE A 105 17.56 3.36 -4.45
C PHE A 105 18.87 3.02 -5.18
N ARG A 106 19.99 3.62 -4.78
CA ARG A 106 21.33 3.21 -5.26
C ARG A 106 21.99 2.18 -4.35
N ARG A 107 23.05 1.54 -4.82
CA ARG A 107 23.85 0.62 -3.98
C ARG A 107 24.40 1.33 -2.73
N GLY A 108 24.32 0.68 -1.58
CA GLY A 108 24.73 1.21 -0.28
C GLY A 108 23.80 2.28 0.29
N THR A 109 22.55 2.37 -0.21
CA THR A 109 21.52 3.29 0.29
C THR A 109 20.41 2.56 1.04
N PHE A 110 19.91 3.22 2.08
CA PHE A 110 18.75 2.79 2.85
C PHE A 110 17.60 3.77 2.64
N ASN A 111 16.49 3.30 2.10
CA ASN A 111 15.40 4.13 1.60
C ASN A 111 14.19 3.99 2.52
N ILE A 112 13.80 5.11 3.14
CA ILE A 112 12.69 5.24 4.07
C ILE A 112 11.73 6.26 3.49
N GLY A 113 10.50 5.84 3.24
CA GLY A 113 9.49 6.71 2.65
C GLY A 113 8.27 5.92 2.23
N PHE A 114 7.16 6.61 1.98
CA PHE A 114 5.97 5.99 1.41
C PHE A 114 5.93 6.08 -0.11
N PHE A 115 6.66 7.02 -0.71
CA PHE A 115 6.72 7.23 -2.16
C PHE A 115 5.30 7.42 -2.73
N GLN A 116 4.61 8.43 -2.21
CA GLN A 116 3.20 8.74 -2.47
C GLN A 116 3.04 10.22 -2.86
N ASP A 117 3.75 10.60 -3.91
CA ASP A 117 3.73 11.93 -4.52
C ASP A 117 3.55 11.83 -6.05
N GLU A 118 3.56 12.97 -6.73
CA GLU A 118 3.39 13.05 -8.17
C GLU A 118 4.48 12.27 -8.94
N ALA A 119 5.74 12.37 -8.50
CA ALA A 119 6.85 11.63 -9.10
C ALA A 119 6.65 10.10 -8.99
N SER A 120 6.11 9.63 -7.89
CA SER A 120 5.77 8.20 -7.68
C SER A 120 4.67 7.74 -8.63
N LEU A 121 3.65 8.58 -8.87
CA LEU A 121 2.60 8.26 -9.83
C LEU A 121 3.18 8.18 -11.25
N ALA A 122 4.18 8.98 -11.59
CA ALA A 122 4.81 8.90 -12.91
C ALA A 122 5.59 7.59 -13.15
N LEU A 123 5.89 6.81 -12.10
CA LEU A 123 6.62 5.56 -12.25
C LEU A 123 5.77 4.47 -12.94
N PRO A 124 6.33 3.71 -13.89
CA PRO A 124 5.65 2.55 -14.46
C PRO A 124 5.39 1.49 -13.39
N THR A 125 4.17 0.94 -13.40
CA THR A 125 3.71 -0.06 -12.42
C THR A 125 3.84 -1.51 -12.91
N ASN A 126 4.27 -1.73 -14.15
CA ASN A 126 4.28 -3.03 -14.83
C ASN A 126 4.97 -4.16 -14.04
N ALA A 127 6.11 -3.87 -13.41
CA ALA A 127 6.83 -4.89 -12.64
C ALA A 127 6.03 -5.32 -11.39
N THR A 128 5.49 -4.34 -10.67
CA THR A 128 4.70 -4.56 -9.45
C THR A 128 3.38 -5.26 -9.77
N THR A 129 2.67 -4.81 -10.81
CA THR A 129 1.41 -5.43 -11.24
C THR A 129 1.62 -6.85 -11.79
N ALA A 130 2.76 -7.11 -12.45
CA ALA A 130 3.11 -8.46 -12.89
C ALA A 130 3.30 -9.44 -11.72
N LEU A 131 3.92 -9.01 -10.62
CA LEU A 131 4.07 -9.84 -9.40
C LEU A 131 2.71 -10.19 -8.80
N VAL A 132 1.81 -9.21 -8.67
CA VAL A 132 0.45 -9.45 -8.15
C VAL A 132 -0.35 -10.33 -9.11
N ALA A 133 -0.20 -10.14 -10.42
CA ALA A 133 -0.84 -11.00 -11.43
C ALA A 133 -0.31 -12.44 -11.38
N GLU A 134 0.97 -12.64 -11.06
CA GLU A 134 1.53 -13.98 -10.85
C GLU A 134 0.96 -14.64 -9.59
N TYR A 135 0.87 -13.90 -8.49
CA TYR A 135 0.21 -14.38 -7.28
C TYR A 135 -1.23 -14.79 -7.56
N ARG A 136 -2.00 -13.95 -8.27
CA ARG A 136 -3.37 -14.23 -8.72
C ARG A 136 -3.49 -15.54 -9.52
N ARG A 137 -2.50 -15.88 -10.36
CA ARG A 137 -2.52 -17.13 -11.16
C ARG A 137 -2.26 -18.38 -10.31
N LYS A 138 -1.60 -18.22 -9.17
CA LYS A 138 -1.20 -19.32 -8.27
C LYS A 138 -2.22 -19.59 -7.16
N THR A 139 -3.17 -18.68 -6.95
CA THR A 139 -4.13 -18.71 -5.84
C THR A 139 -5.57 -18.85 -6.33
N SER A 140 -6.33 -19.68 -5.63
CA SER A 140 -7.77 -19.88 -5.90
C SER A 140 -8.59 -18.92 -5.04
N ILE A 141 -8.60 -17.64 -5.45
CA ILE A 141 -9.31 -16.59 -4.70
C ILE A 141 -10.77 -16.54 -5.15
N ALA A 142 -11.69 -16.67 -4.18
CA ALA A 142 -13.12 -16.56 -4.39
C ALA A 142 -13.48 -15.27 -5.14
N MET A 143 -14.33 -15.39 -6.17
CA MET A 143 -14.51 -14.39 -7.21
C MET A 143 -15.71 -13.46 -6.93
N SER A 144 -15.94 -13.06 -5.68
CA SER A 144 -17.14 -12.30 -5.28
C SER A 144 -17.35 -11.02 -6.10
N ALA A 145 -16.27 -10.38 -6.55
CA ALA A 145 -16.31 -9.13 -7.33
C ALA A 145 -16.22 -9.31 -8.86
N GLU A 146 -16.08 -10.52 -9.40
CA GLU A 146 -15.85 -10.69 -10.85
C GLU A 146 -17.00 -10.11 -11.67
N GLY A 147 -16.67 -9.15 -12.55
CA GLY A 147 -17.64 -8.51 -13.44
C GLY A 147 -18.64 -7.58 -12.75
N ARG A 148 -18.54 -7.39 -11.43
CA ARG A 148 -19.42 -6.51 -10.65
C ARG A 148 -18.71 -5.21 -10.26
N PRO A 149 -19.43 -4.09 -10.10
CA PRO A 149 -18.84 -2.89 -9.53
C PRO A 149 -18.45 -3.12 -8.05
N VAL A 150 -17.38 -2.47 -7.60
CA VAL A 150 -16.88 -2.57 -6.24
C VAL A 150 -16.85 -1.20 -5.56
N LEU A 151 -17.34 -1.16 -4.33
CA LEU A 151 -17.13 -0.05 -3.40
C LEU A 151 -16.12 -0.48 -2.35
N HIS A 152 -15.13 0.36 -2.08
CA HIS A 152 -14.34 0.20 -0.87
C HIS A 152 -14.67 1.29 0.14
N VAL A 153 -15.18 0.87 1.29
CA VAL A 153 -15.50 1.74 2.41
C VAL A 153 -14.44 1.56 3.49
N ARG A 154 -13.68 2.62 3.76
CA ARG A 154 -12.63 2.61 4.81
C ARG A 154 -13.20 3.30 6.06
N ARG A 155 -13.24 2.57 7.17
CA ARG A 155 -13.73 3.08 8.46
C ARG A 155 -12.72 2.87 9.58
N GLY A 156 -12.09 1.71 9.72
CA GLY A 156 -11.35 1.27 10.91
C GLY A 156 -10.38 2.30 11.52
N ASP A 157 -9.16 2.40 11.00
CA ASP A 157 -8.17 3.36 11.50
C ASP A 157 -8.58 4.82 11.25
N TYR A 158 -9.45 5.06 10.26
CA TYR A 158 -9.98 6.39 9.94
C TYR A 158 -11.00 6.85 10.99
N THR A 159 -11.56 5.97 11.79
CA THR A 159 -12.49 6.32 12.88
C THR A 159 -11.77 6.42 14.22
N SER A 160 -10.71 5.64 14.41
CA SER A 160 -10.01 5.51 15.69
C SER A 160 -8.72 6.34 15.80
N SER A 161 -8.14 6.82 14.69
CA SER A 161 -6.93 7.63 14.67
C SER A 161 -7.21 9.09 14.28
N PRO A 162 -7.07 10.05 15.21
CA PRO A 162 -7.17 11.48 14.90
C PRO A 162 -6.17 11.93 13.83
N ALA A 163 -5.00 11.27 13.75
CA ALA A 163 -4.03 11.55 12.71
C ALA A 163 -4.55 11.13 11.31
N ALA A 164 -5.11 9.92 11.19
CA ALA A 164 -5.68 9.45 9.94
C ALA A 164 -6.87 10.33 9.49
N GLN A 165 -7.72 10.76 10.42
CA GLN A 165 -8.84 11.68 10.12
C GLN A 165 -8.36 13.01 9.58
N ARG A 166 -7.34 13.62 10.20
CA ARG A 166 -6.78 14.88 9.74
C ARG A 166 -6.17 14.78 8.35
N THR A 167 -5.50 13.68 8.06
CA THR A 167 -4.82 13.51 6.77
C THR A 167 -5.76 13.09 5.64
N PHE A 168 -6.64 12.10 5.87
CA PHE A 168 -7.42 11.46 4.80
C PHE A 168 -8.93 11.75 4.86
N GLY A 169 -9.41 12.35 5.94
CA GLY A 169 -10.83 12.56 6.18
C GLY A 169 -11.62 11.25 6.35
N MET A 170 -12.93 11.40 6.57
CA MET A 170 -13.88 10.30 6.55
C MET A 170 -14.93 10.62 5.49
N LEU A 171 -15.08 9.72 4.51
CA LEU A 171 -16.04 9.90 3.43
C LEU A 171 -17.43 9.42 3.87
N SER A 172 -18.40 10.30 3.76
CA SER A 172 -19.81 10.03 4.07
C SER A 172 -20.46 9.14 3.01
N ARG A 173 -21.61 8.54 3.33
CA ARG A 173 -22.46 7.86 2.33
C ARG A 173 -22.75 8.71 1.08
N LEU A 174 -22.90 10.03 1.24
CA LEU A 174 -23.14 10.96 0.13
C LEU A 174 -22.02 10.96 -0.91
N TYR A 175 -20.76 10.81 -0.47
CA TYR A 175 -19.63 10.63 -1.38
C TYR A 175 -19.82 9.40 -2.28
N TYR A 176 -20.20 8.26 -1.67
CA TYR A 176 -20.37 7.00 -2.39
C TYR A 176 -21.55 7.04 -3.35
N GLU A 177 -22.67 7.64 -2.94
CA GLU A 177 -23.84 7.85 -3.81
C GLU A 177 -23.49 8.72 -5.02
N ALA A 178 -22.77 9.83 -4.80
CA ALA A 178 -22.32 10.70 -5.88
C ALA A 178 -21.32 10.00 -6.80
N ALA A 179 -20.41 9.19 -6.25
CA ALA A 179 -19.45 8.42 -7.02
C ALA A 179 -20.13 7.37 -7.90
N CYS A 180 -21.04 6.57 -7.33
CA CYS A 180 -21.87 5.61 -8.06
C CYS A 180 -22.65 6.30 -9.18
N SER A 181 -23.32 7.43 -8.89
CA SER A 181 -24.07 8.19 -9.88
C SER A 181 -23.19 8.64 -11.06
N ARG A 182 -21.96 9.11 -10.81
CA ARG A 182 -21.04 9.53 -11.89
C ARG A 182 -20.50 8.36 -12.72
N LEU A 183 -20.49 7.15 -12.19
CA LEU A 183 -20.14 5.94 -12.92
C LEU A 183 -21.36 5.27 -13.59
N GLY A 184 -22.57 5.80 -13.37
CA GLY A 184 -23.81 5.21 -13.91
C GLY A 184 -24.22 3.89 -13.25
N ILE A 185 -23.82 3.67 -12.00
CA ILE A 185 -24.11 2.45 -11.21
C ILE A 185 -24.88 2.80 -9.93
N ARG A 186 -25.46 1.81 -9.26
CA ARG A 186 -26.08 1.95 -7.94
C ARG A 186 -25.34 1.16 -6.85
N ILE A 187 -25.47 1.60 -5.59
CA ILE A 187 -24.80 0.95 -4.44
C ILE A 187 -25.26 -0.50 -4.28
N ASP A 188 -26.54 -0.81 -4.51
CA ASP A 188 -27.11 -2.16 -4.42
C ASP A 188 -26.62 -3.13 -5.50
N GLU A 189 -25.99 -2.64 -6.56
CA GLU A 189 -25.35 -3.46 -7.60
C GLU A 189 -23.93 -3.89 -7.20
N CYS A 190 -23.36 -3.23 -6.18
CA CYS A 190 -21.94 -3.31 -5.86
C CYS A 190 -21.64 -4.38 -4.81
N VAL A 191 -20.43 -4.94 -4.89
CA VAL A 191 -19.81 -5.65 -3.77
C VAL A 191 -19.04 -4.64 -2.93
N ILE A 192 -19.30 -4.60 -1.62
CA ILE A 192 -18.68 -3.64 -0.71
C ILE A 192 -17.57 -4.29 0.10
N TYR A 193 -16.34 -3.85 -0.12
CA TYR A 193 -15.19 -4.22 0.69
C TYR A 193 -14.99 -3.19 1.79
N THR A 194 -14.75 -3.65 3.02
CA THR A 194 -14.58 -2.75 4.16
C THR A 194 -13.76 -3.38 5.26
N ASP A 195 -13.12 -2.54 6.09
CA ASP A 195 -12.52 -2.97 7.35
C ASP A 195 -13.48 -2.91 8.54
N ASP A 196 -14.73 -2.46 8.34
CA ASP A 196 -15.80 -2.48 9.32
C ASP A 196 -17.16 -2.86 8.68
N PRO A 197 -17.47 -4.18 8.55
CA PRO A 197 -18.73 -4.64 7.96
C PRO A 197 -19.97 -4.18 8.72
N ALA A 198 -19.90 -4.09 10.05
CA ALA A 198 -21.03 -3.72 10.88
C ALA A 198 -21.40 -2.24 10.73
N ALA A 199 -20.41 -1.35 10.59
CA ALA A 199 -20.65 0.06 10.27
C ALA A 199 -21.27 0.23 8.88
N VAL A 200 -20.74 -0.45 7.87
CA VAL A 200 -21.26 -0.37 6.50
C VAL A 200 -22.68 -0.88 6.42
N GLN A 201 -22.99 -2.02 7.04
CA GLN A 201 -24.35 -2.57 7.03
C GLN A 201 -25.37 -1.57 7.58
N ARG A 202 -25.03 -0.87 8.68
CA ARG A 202 -25.90 0.15 9.29
C ARG A 202 -26.01 1.43 8.48
N GLU A 203 -24.91 1.90 7.89
CA GLU A 203 -24.86 3.20 7.19
C GLU A 203 -25.46 3.11 5.78
N PHE A 204 -25.20 2.01 5.06
CA PHE A 204 -25.55 1.85 3.64
C PHE A 204 -26.86 1.09 3.42
N ASP A 205 -27.40 0.43 4.46
CA ASP A 205 -28.63 -0.38 4.37
C ASP A 205 -28.55 -1.44 3.26
N VAL A 206 -27.43 -2.17 3.22
CA VAL A 206 -27.18 -3.25 2.25
C VAL A 206 -27.13 -4.62 2.94
N PRO A 207 -27.48 -5.70 2.23
CA PRO A 207 -27.38 -7.06 2.78
C PRO A 207 -25.94 -7.41 3.18
N ARG A 208 -25.77 -8.13 4.31
CA ARG A 208 -24.45 -8.63 4.74
C ARG A 208 -23.76 -9.51 3.68
N SER A 209 -24.54 -10.19 2.83
CA SER A 209 -24.04 -11.00 1.72
C SER A 209 -23.31 -10.21 0.63
N GLU A 210 -23.54 -8.91 0.54
CA GLU A 210 -22.85 -8.00 -0.40
C GLU A 210 -21.62 -7.34 0.22
N ILE A 211 -21.36 -7.58 1.50
CA ILE A 211 -20.24 -6.99 2.24
C ILE A 211 -19.15 -8.05 2.42
N VAL A 212 -17.91 -7.69 2.09
CA VAL A 212 -16.72 -8.50 2.34
C VAL A 212 -15.84 -7.76 3.34
N GLY A 213 -15.67 -8.37 4.52
CA GLY A 213 -14.81 -7.91 5.60
C GLY A 213 -13.55 -8.74 5.80
N PRO A 214 -12.69 -8.39 6.77
CA PRO A 214 -11.44 -9.09 7.04
C PRO A 214 -11.61 -10.56 7.46
N GLU A 215 -12.78 -10.96 7.96
CA GLU A 215 -13.09 -12.34 8.34
C GLU A 215 -13.59 -13.18 7.16
N ASP A 216 -14.01 -12.55 6.06
CA ASP A 216 -14.60 -13.22 4.90
C ASP A 216 -13.54 -13.63 3.85
N ILE A 217 -12.30 -13.20 4.03
CA ILE A 217 -11.21 -13.36 3.07
C ILE A 217 -9.87 -13.54 3.79
N GLU A 218 -9.04 -14.44 3.27
CA GLU A 218 -7.88 -14.97 3.99
C GLU A 218 -6.78 -13.93 4.23
N SER A 219 -6.53 -13.05 3.27
CA SER A 219 -5.46 -12.06 3.39
C SER A 219 -5.78 -10.71 2.73
N PRO A 220 -5.05 -9.64 3.11
CA PRO A 220 -5.12 -8.36 2.42
C PRO A 220 -4.74 -8.47 0.93
N LEU A 221 -3.84 -9.39 0.58
CA LEU A 221 -3.44 -9.59 -0.81
C LEU A 221 -4.55 -10.27 -1.62
N ASP A 222 -5.23 -11.26 -1.05
CA ASP A 222 -6.42 -11.87 -1.68
C ASP A 222 -7.53 -10.84 -1.87
N THR A 223 -7.74 -9.99 -0.87
CA THR A 223 -8.70 -8.88 -0.93
C THR A 223 -8.37 -7.93 -2.08
N LEU A 224 -7.11 -7.54 -2.21
CA LEU A 224 -6.63 -6.66 -3.27
C LEU A 224 -6.90 -7.26 -4.66
N VAL A 225 -6.58 -8.55 -4.83
CA VAL A 225 -6.79 -9.29 -6.08
C VAL A 225 -8.27 -9.50 -6.40
N ALA A 226 -9.09 -9.74 -5.38
CA ALA A 226 -10.54 -9.85 -5.55
C ALA A 226 -11.12 -8.51 -6.03
N MET A 227 -10.77 -7.40 -5.37
CA MET A 227 -11.19 -6.06 -5.77
C MET A 227 -10.70 -5.67 -7.16
N SER A 228 -9.51 -6.12 -7.59
CA SER A 228 -8.96 -5.80 -8.91
C SER A 228 -9.67 -6.49 -10.08
N ARG A 229 -10.71 -7.29 -9.82
CA ARG A 229 -11.56 -7.96 -10.84
C ARG A 229 -12.88 -7.24 -11.08
N ALA A 230 -13.09 -6.11 -10.41
CA ALA A 230 -14.30 -5.33 -10.52
C ALA A 230 -14.51 -4.78 -11.93
N SER A 231 -15.77 -4.64 -12.36
CA SER A 231 -16.11 -3.95 -13.62
C SER A 231 -16.08 -2.43 -13.51
N ALA A 232 -16.09 -1.89 -12.28
CA ALA A 232 -15.86 -0.49 -11.94
C ALA A 232 -15.46 -0.39 -10.46
N LEU A 233 -14.74 0.66 -10.04
CA LEU A 233 -14.36 0.87 -8.64
C LEU A 233 -14.74 2.26 -8.12
N VAL A 234 -15.34 2.30 -6.93
CA VAL A 234 -15.45 3.52 -6.09
C VAL A 234 -14.51 3.36 -4.91
N ILE A 235 -13.50 4.23 -4.83
CA ILE A 235 -12.42 4.11 -3.84
C ILE A 235 -12.42 5.26 -2.83
N PRO A 236 -11.94 5.06 -1.59
CA PRO A 236 -11.66 6.14 -0.65
C PRO A 236 -10.23 6.68 -0.84
N ASN A 237 -9.77 7.58 0.03
CA ASN A 237 -8.38 8.07 0.09
C ASN A 237 -7.38 7.03 0.61
N SER A 238 -7.45 5.79 0.11
CA SER A 238 -6.68 4.65 0.56
C SER A 238 -5.72 4.15 -0.52
N THR A 239 -4.45 4.00 -0.17
CA THR A 239 -3.43 3.42 -1.05
C THR A 239 -3.72 1.95 -1.38
N PHE A 240 -4.46 1.25 -0.52
CA PHE A 240 -4.92 -0.11 -0.79
C PHE A 240 -5.86 -0.15 -2.00
N SER A 241 -6.88 0.71 -2.00
CA SER A 241 -7.84 0.79 -3.12
C SER A 241 -7.26 1.42 -4.37
N TRP A 242 -6.28 2.31 -4.19
CA TRP A 242 -5.51 2.84 -5.30
C TRP A 242 -4.86 1.71 -6.10
N TRP A 243 -4.20 0.76 -5.41
CA TRP A 243 -3.59 -0.40 -6.06
C TRP A 243 -4.62 -1.36 -6.66
N ALA A 244 -5.78 -1.56 -6.01
CA ALA A 244 -6.86 -2.34 -6.59
C ALA A 244 -7.33 -1.75 -7.94
N ALA A 245 -7.50 -0.43 -7.99
CA ALA A 245 -7.89 0.29 -9.20
C ALA A 245 -6.81 0.25 -10.29
N GLU A 246 -5.54 0.41 -9.92
CA GLU A 246 -4.39 0.29 -10.83
C GLU A 246 -4.31 -1.13 -11.44
N LEU A 247 -4.53 -2.17 -10.63
CA LEU A 247 -4.52 -3.57 -11.07
C LEU A 247 -5.71 -3.94 -11.96
N ALA A 248 -6.88 -3.33 -11.72
CA ALA A 248 -8.09 -3.59 -12.51
C ALA A 248 -7.99 -3.05 -13.95
N SER A 249 -7.16 -2.02 -14.17
CA SER A 249 -6.76 -1.41 -15.45
C SER A 249 -7.82 -1.39 -16.56
N GLY A 250 -8.27 -0.19 -16.95
CA GLY A 250 -9.20 -0.01 -18.06
C GLY A 250 -10.67 -0.11 -17.67
N VAL A 251 -10.96 -0.15 -16.37
CA VAL A 251 -12.31 -0.04 -15.82
C VAL A 251 -12.57 1.38 -15.29
N PRO A 252 -13.82 1.84 -15.24
CA PRO A 252 -14.17 3.13 -14.64
C PRO A 252 -13.82 3.15 -13.15
N VAL A 253 -13.18 4.24 -12.70
CA VAL A 253 -12.80 4.44 -11.30
C VAL A 253 -13.27 5.82 -10.85
N ALA A 254 -13.98 5.88 -9.73
CA ALA A 254 -14.32 7.11 -9.02
C ALA A 254 -13.52 7.21 -7.73
N ALA A 255 -12.88 8.37 -7.53
CA ALA A 255 -12.00 8.64 -6.40
C ALA A 255 -12.23 10.05 -5.85
N PRO A 256 -11.85 10.32 -4.58
CA PRO A 256 -12.11 11.62 -3.99
C PRO A 256 -11.34 12.74 -4.69
N SER A 257 -11.95 13.91 -4.69
CA SER A 257 -11.40 15.12 -5.30
C SER A 257 -10.13 15.58 -4.59
N THR A 258 -10.16 15.50 -3.25
CA THR A 258 -9.08 15.82 -2.33
C THR A 258 -8.51 14.52 -1.77
N TRP A 259 -7.19 14.35 -1.85
CA TRP A 259 -6.54 13.15 -1.30
C TRP A 259 -6.00 13.32 0.11
N PHE A 260 -5.26 14.40 0.31
CA PHE A 260 -4.74 14.79 1.61
C PHE A 260 -5.42 16.09 2.04
N PHE A 261 -5.98 16.12 3.24
CA PHE A 261 -6.64 17.30 3.81
C PHE A 261 -5.68 18.19 4.60
N ASP A 262 -4.54 17.65 5.03
CA ASP A 262 -3.55 18.36 5.85
C ASP A 262 -2.35 18.90 5.06
N ARG A 263 -2.25 18.59 3.76
CA ARG A 263 -1.15 18.99 2.88
C ARG A 263 -1.57 19.02 1.41
N PRO A 264 -0.86 19.77 0.54
CA PRO A 264 -1.05 19.66 -0.90
C PRO A 264 -0.64 18.27 -1.39
N GLY A 265 -1.24 17.85 -2.51
CA GLY A 265 -0.94 16.59 -3.19
C GLY A 265 -2.18 15.78 -3.50
N ASN A 266 -2.08 14.89 -4.49
CA ASN A 266 -3.17 14.02 -4.88
C ASN A 266 -2.63 12.71 -5.47
N LEU A 267 -3.19 11.57 -5.05
CA LEU A 267 -2.84 10.27 -5.64
C LEU A 267 -3.78 9.84 -6.77
N ARG A 268 -4.86 10.57 -7.04
CA ARG A 268 -5.79 10.22 -8.11
C ARG A 268 -5.09 10.19 -9.47
N ARG A 269 -5.17 9.06 -10.18
CA ARG A 269 -4.67 8.94 -11.57
C ARG A 269 -5.44 9.85 -12.53
N ALA A 270 -4.77 10.27 -13.60
CA ALA A 270 -5.46 10.85 -14.74
C ALA A 270 -6.49 9.86 -15.31
N GLY A 271 -7.67 10.36 -15.68
CA GLY A 271 -8.78 9.54 -16.19
C GLY A 271 -9.72 8.98 -15.12
N TRP A 272 -9.34 8.97 -13.84
CA TRP A 272 -10.27 8.63 -12.77
C TRP A 272 -11.24 9.78 -12.51
N VAL A 273 -12.51 9.45 -12.32
CA VAL A 273 -13.58 10.41 -12.03
C VAL A 273 -13.34 11.01 -10.64
N ALA A 274 -13.05 12.30 -10.59
CA ALA A 274 -12.95 13.04 -9.33
C ALA A 274 -14.35 13.21 -8.73
N VAL A 275 -14.53 13.00 -7.43
CA VAL A 275 -15.80 13.18 -6.71
C VAL A 275 -15.58 14.03 -5.45
N PRO A 276 -16.35 15.11 -5.21
CA PRO A 276 -16.23 15.89 -3.97
C PRO A 276 -16.34 15.00 -2.73
N ASN A 277 -15.50 15.24 -1.73
CA ASN A 277 -15.35 14.33 -0.57
C ASN A 277 -16.59 14.26 0.35
N ALA A 278 -17.57 15.16 0.15
CA ALA A 278 -18.88 15.27 0.83
C ALA A 278 -18.83 15.28 2.37
#